data_AF-A0A957V125-F1
#
_entry.id   AF-A0A957V125-F1
#
_cell.length_a   1.000
_cell.length_b   1.000
_cell.length_c   1.000
_cell.angle_alpha   90.00
_cell.angle_beta   90.00
_cell.angle_gamma   90.00
#
_symmetry.space_group_name_H-M   'P 1'
#
loop_
_entity.id
_entity.type
_entity.pdbx_description
1 polymer ?
#
loop_
_entity_poly.entity_id
_entity_poly.type
_entity_poly.pdbx_seq_one_letter_code
_entity_poly.pdbx_strand_id
1 'polypeptide(L)'
;MNHSTRPAGIRFVPAILVAVLVVLAGCQLPYLNAAGVPGTRVQLPPRPAGSDVTRLAVIGDFGMDNQPEADVAALVASWQPDAVVTVGDNNYPDGTAETIDDNIGRHYHDFIYPYKGSHGAGATSNRFFPTLGNHDWRTASGNPPLPTPYL
;
A
#
# COMPACT_ATOMS: atom_id res chain seq x y z
N MET A 1 -8.48 -29.13 -72.51
CA MET A 1 -9.06 -27.77 -72.60
C MET A 1 -10.56 -27.86 -72.34
N ASN A 2 -11.13 -26.88 -71.62
CA ASN A 2 -12.51 -26.73 -71.09
C ASN A 2 -12.89 -27.59 -69.87
N HIS A 3 -12.96 -26.99 -68.66
CA HIS A 3 -14.05 -26.17 -68.06
C HIS A 3 -15.06 -27.07 -67.31
N SER A 4 -14.96 -27.16 -65.98
CA SER A 4 -15.56 -26.27 -64.96
C SER A 4 -16.99 -26.67 -64.59
N THR A 5 -17.15 -27.32 -63.43
CA THR A 5 -18.34 -27.19 -62.58
C THR A 5 -17.92 -27.32 -61.10
N ARG A 6 -18.17 -26.25 -60.31
CA ARG A 6 -18.18 -26.28 -58.84
C ARG A 6 -19.53 -26.82 -58.36
N PRO A 7 -19.63 -27.30 -57.11
CA PRO A 7 -20.48 -26.55 -56.20
C PRO A 7 -19.91 -26.34 -54.78
N ALA A 8 -20.60 -25.44 -54.09
CA ALA A 8 -20.30 -24.85 -52.80
C ALA A 8 -20.28 -25.85 -51.63
N GLY A 9 -19.45 -25.54 -50.62
CA GLY A 9 -19.41 -26.28 -49.36
C GLY A 9 -18.85 -25.46 -48.22
N ILE A 10 -19.74 -24.68 -47.60
CA ILE A 10 -19.79 -24.37 -46.16
C ILE A 10 -18.68 -23.45 -45.58
N ARG A 11 -19.20 -22.30 -45.15
CA ARG A 11 -18.59 -21.23 -44.36
C ARG A 11 -18.06 -21.78 -43.03
N PHE A 12 -16.80 -21.47 -42.70
CA PHE A 12 -16.31 -21.48 -41.32
C PHE A 12 -15.79 -20.09 -40.96
N VAL A 13 -16.62 -19.33 -40.25
CA VAL A 13 -16.16 -18.35 -39.26
C VAL A 13 -16.89 -18.74 -37.97
N PRO A 14 -16.14 -19.05 -36.91
CA PRO A 14 -16.25 -18.23 -35.71
C PRO A 14 -14.84 -17.90 -35.19
N ALA A 15 -14.45 -16.62 -35.15
CA ALA A 15 -14.78 -15.75 -34.03
C ALA A 15 -14.22 -16.20 -32.66
N ILE A 16 -13.07 -16.87 -32.62
CA ILE A 16 -12.35 -17.18 -31.34
C ILE A 16 -10.85 -16.85 -31.45
N LEU A 17 -10.48 -15.79 -32.17
CA LEU A 17 -9.10 -15.26 -32.14
C LEU A 17 -9.01 -13.73 -32.05
N VAL A 18 -10.12 -13.06 -31.71
CA VAL A 18 -10.16 -11.58 -31.56
C VAL A 18 -10.37 -11.15 -30.09
N ALA A 19 -10.71 -12.08 -29.18
CA ALA A 19 -10.96 -11.73 -27.77
C ALA A 19 -9.70 -11.73 -26.88
N VAL A 20 -8.55 -12.21 -27.34
CA VAL A 20 -7.32 -12.28 -26.50
C VAL A 20 -6.31 -11.18 -26.84
N LEU A 21 -6.45 -10.48 -27.97
CA LEU A 21 -5.57 -9.35 -28.31
C LEU A 21 -6.14 -7.96 -27.94
N VAL A 22 -7.40 -7.88 -27.49
CA VAL A 22 -8.01 -6.62 -27.02
C VAL A 22 -7.92 -6.45 -25.49
N VAL A 23 -7.57 -7.50 -24.74
CA VAL A 23 -7.31 -7.38 -23.29
C VAL A 23 -5.93 -6.76 -23.00
N LEU A 24 -5.03 -6.70 -23.98
CA LEU A 24 -3.69 -6.12 -23.82
C LEU A 24 -3.55 -4.64 -24.21
N ALA A 25 -4.64 -3.97 -24.62
CA ALA A 25 -4.62 -2.54 -24.96
C ALA A 25 -5.66 -1.68 -24.19
N GLY A 26 -6.44 -2.27 -23.29
CA GLY A 26 -7.54 -1.58 -22.58
C GLY A 26 -7.32 -1.27 -21.10
N CYS A 27 -6.33 -1.89 -20.45
CA CYS A 27 -5.95 -1.52 -19.08
C CYS A 27 -4.77 -0.56 -19.11
N GLN A 28 -5.00 0.66 -19.62
CA GLN A 28 -4.22 1.78 -19.11
C GLN A 28 -4.68 1.99 -17.67
N LEU A 29 -4.07 1.24 -16.75
CA LEU A 29 -4.09 1.57 -15.34
C LEU A 29 -3.61 3.03 -15.25
N PRO A 30 -4.43 3.97 -14.77
CA PRO A 30 -3.99 5.36 -14.60
C PRO A 30 -2.86 5.51 -13.56
N TYR A 31 -2.37 4.41 -13.00
CA TYR A 31 -1.34 4.36 -11.97
C TYR A 31 0.11 4.38 -12.50
N LEU A 32 0.36 4.30 -13.81
CA LEU A 32 1.73 4.29 -14.34
C LEU A 32 2.29 5.66 -14.74
N ASN A 33 1.56 6.77 -14.56
CA ASN A 33 2.02 8.11 -14.94
C ASN A 33 1.90 9.15 -13.83
N ALA A 34 1.93 8.74 -12.55
CA ALA A 34 2.28 9.68 -11.49
C ALA A 34 3.79 9.57 -11.27
N ALA A 35 4.55 10.50 -11.87
CA ALA A 35 5.89 10.77 -11.36
C ALA A 35 5.73 11.05 -9.86
N GLY A 36 6.36 10.23 -9.01
CA GLY A 36 6.33 10.42 -7.56
C GLY A 36 6.69 11.85 -7.25
N VAL A 37 5.71 12.62 -6.79
CA VAL A 37 5.93 13.97 -6.29
C VAL A 37 6.52 13.79 -4.90
N PRO A 38 7.79 14.17 -4.66
CA PRO A 38 8.35 14.11 -3.33
C PRO A 38 7.50 14.98 -2.39
N GLY A 39 6.96 14.37 -1.33
CA GLY A 39 6.25 15.09 -0.28
C GLY A 39 4.78 15.40 -0.55
N THR A 40 4.07 14.64 -1.40
CA THR A 40 2.60 14.76 -1.42
C THR A 40 2.04 14.11 -0.16
N ARG A 41 1.69 14.95 0.81
CA ARG A 41 0.95 14.54 2.00
C ARG A 41 -0.22 13.65 1.59
N VAL A 42 -0.25 12.42 2.11
CA VAL A 42 -1.43 11.58 2.05
C VAL A 42 -2.54 12.34 2.77
N GLN A 43 -3.54 12.80 2.04
CA GLN A 43 -4.67 13.51 2.64
C GLN A 43 -5.81 12.51 2.75
N LEU A 44 -6.15 12.13 3.98
CA LEU A 44 -7.24 11.18 4.20
C LEU A 44 -8.56 11.77 3.72
N PRO A 45 -9.31 11.07 2.86
CA PRO A 45 -10.63 11.55 2.46
C PRO A 45 -11.58 11.53 3.66
N PRO A 46 -12.59 12.42 3.70
CA PRO A 46 -13.58 12.42 4.78
C PRO A 46 -14.24 11.05 4.93
N ARG A 47 -14.28 10.54 6.16
CA ARG A 47 -15.00 9.30 6.48
C ARG A 47 -16.49 9.47 6.13
N PRO A 48 -17.12 8.51 5.44
CA PRO A 48 -18.58 8.46 5.37
C PRO A 48 -19.14 8.30 6.78
N ALA A 49 -19.88 9.30 7.28
CA ALA A 49 -20.58 9.15 8.55
C ALA A 49 -21.64 8.04 8.40
N GLY A 50 -21.55 6.98 9.20
CA GLY A 50 -22.58 5.93 9.27
C GLY A 50 -22.34 4.66 8.44
N SER A 51 -21.10 4.22 8.25
CA SER A 51 -20.82 2.86 7.74
C SER A 51 -21.00 1.81 8.83
N ASP A 52 -21.83 0.79 8.60
CA ASP A 52 -21.95 -0.41 9.46
C ASP A 52 -20.74 -1.36 9.34
N VAL A 53 -19.84 -1.09 8.39
CA VAL A 53 -18.64 -1.91 8.14
C VAL A 53 -17.45 -1.26 8.83
N THR A 54 -16.79 -2.04 9.70
CA THR A 54 -15.45 -1.72 10.21
C THR A 54 -14.40 -2.22 9.24
N ARG A 55 -13.48 -1.35 8.82
CA ARG A 55 -12.37 -1.69 7.93
C ARG A 55 -11.04 -1.57 8.65
N LEU A 56 -10.31 -2.69 8.69
CA LEU A 56 -8.95 -2.74 9.22
C LEU A 56 -7.98 -2.92 8.06
N ALA A 57 -6.98 -2.05 7.98
CA ALA A 57 -5.80 -2.30 7.15
C ALA A 57 -4.79 -3.08 8.01
N VAL A 58 -4.26 -4.18 7.48
CA VAL A 58 -3.27 -5.01 8.17
C VAL A 58 -2.01 -5.04 7.34
N ILE A 59 -0.90 -4.57 7.91
CA ILE A 59 0.42 -4.45 7.25
C ILE A 59 1.52 -5.02 8.15
N GLY A 60 2.65 -5.40 7.57
CA GLY A 60 3.83 -5.88 8.30
C GLY A 60 5.06 -5.80 7.41
N ASP A 61 6.23 -5.95 8.01
CA ASP A 61 7.52 -5.94 7.30
C ASP A 61 7.67 -4.65 6.45
N PHE A 62 7.57 -3.50 7.12
CA PHE A 62 7.50 -2.17 6.53
C PHE A 62 8.34 -1.15 7.32
N GLY A 63 8.48 0.08 6.82
CA GLY A 63 9.18 1.17 7.53
C GLY A 63 10.66 1.29 7.19
N MET A 64 10.96 1.40 5.89
CA MET A 64 12.33 1.63 5.36
C MET A 64 12.45 2.94 4.56
N ASP A 65 11.49 3.87 4.72
CA ASP A 65 11.34 5.15 4.00
C ASP A 65 11.81 5.11 2.54
N ASN A 66 11.12 4.32 1.71
CA ASN A 66 11.44 4.15 0.31
C ASN A 66 10.18 4.21 -0.56
N GLN A 67 10.34 4.14 -1.89
CA GLN A 67 9.20 4.24 -2.81
C GLN A 67 8.17 3.12 -2.60
N PRO A 68 8.55 1.84 -2.44
CA PRO A 68 7.60 0.79 -2.09
C PRO A 68 6.80 1.09 -0.80
N GLU A 69 7.43 1.63 0.24
CA GLU A 69 6.75 2.05 1.47
C GLU A 69 5.71 3.14 1.19
N ALA A 70 6.09 4.18 0.44
CA ALA A 70 5.18 5.25 0.06
C ALA A 70 3.98 4.74 -0.74
N ASP A 71 4.20 3.78 -1.65
CA ASP A 71 3.15 3.18 -2.46
C ASP A 71 2.16 2.36 -1.60
N VAL A 72 2.67 1.62 -0.60
CA VAL A 72 1.84 0.88 0.38
C VAL A 72 1.04 1.85 1.26
N ALA A 73 1.68 2.90 1.79
CA ALA A 73 1.01 3.90 2.61
C ALA A 73 -0.12 4.61 1.84
N ALA A 74 0.11 4.94 0.57
CA ALA A 74 -0.91 5.51 -0.31
C ALA A 74 -2.07 4.52 -0.56
N LEU A 75 -1.77 3.23 -0.77
CA LEU A 75 -2.80 2.19 -0.91
C LEU A 75 -3.64 2.05 0.36
N VAL A 76 -3.01 1.96 1.53
CA VAL A 76 -3.68 1.88 2.84
C VAL A 76 -4.60 3.08 3.04
N ALA A 77 -4.12 4.29 2.74
CA ALA A 77 -4.92 5.49 2.86
C ALA A 77 -6.11 5.53 1.90
N SER A 78 -5.94 5.04 0.67
CA SER A 78 -7.03 4.98 -0.33
C SER A 78 -8.23 4.14 0.13
N TRP A 79 -8.01 3.19 1.04
CA TRP A 79 -9.07 2.35 1.59
C TRP A 79 -9.88 3.03 2.70
N GLN A 80 -9.42 4.18 3.20
CA GLN A 80 -10.01 4.88 4.35
C GLN A 80 -10.27 3.97 5.56
N PRO A 81 -9.26 3.26 6.10
CA PRO A 81 -9.49 2.32 7.19
C PRO A 81 -9.87 3.04 8.49
N ASP A 82 -10.69 2.36 9.31
CA ASP A 82 -10.99 2.79 10.68
C ASP A 82 -9.75 2.61 11.58
N ALA A 83 -8.93 1.60 11.30
CA ALA A 83 -7.65 1.40 11.96
C ALA A 83 -6.63 0.70 11.04
N VAL A 84 -5.35 1.05 11.23
CA VAL A 84 -4.20 0.31 10.72
C VAL A 84 -3.64 -0.52 11.88
N VAL A 85 -3.57 -1.83 11.69
CA VAL A 85 -2.97 -2.76 12.64
C VAL A 85 -1.73 -3.35 12.00
N THR A 86 -0.61 -3.35 12.71
CA THR A 86 0.62 -3.96 12.16
C THR A 86 0.85 -5.35 12.73
N VAL A 87 1.56 -6.20 12.00
CA VAL A 87 1.92 -7.56 12.42
C VAL A 87 3.40 -7.71 12.81
N GLY A 88 4.13 -6.61 12.95
CA GLY A 88 5.54 -6.60 13.30
C GLY A 88 6.42 -5.91 12.28
N ASP A 89 7.66 -5.64 12.69
CA ASP A 89 8.72 -5.07 11.87
C ASP A 89 8.30 -3.75 11.25
N ASN A 90 8.14 -2.77 12.14
CA ASN A 90 7.57 -1.46 11.84
C ASN A 90 8.64 -0.44 11.43
N ASN A 91 9.89 -0.58 11.87
CA ASN A 91 10.89 0.45 11.66
C ASN A 91 12.25 -0.17 11.37
N TYR A 92 12.52 -0.44 10.10
CA TYR A 92 13.79 -1.00 9.67
C TYR A 92 14.93 0.04 9.74
N PRO A 93 16.18 -0.42 9.95
CA PRO A 93 16.55 -1.83 10.17
C PRO A 93 16.37 -2.31 11.61
N ASP A 94 16.37 -1.44 12.61
CA ASP A 94 16.59 -1.83 14.01
C ASP A 94 15.66 -1.13 15.04
N GLY A 95 14.51 -0.60 14.61
CA GLY A 95 13.48 -0.10 15.55
C GLY A 95 13.86 1.19 16.30
N THR A 96 14.83 1.95 15.78
CA THR A 96 15.48 3.03 16.52
C THR A 96 14.63 4.30 16.64
N ALA A 97 14.84 5.06 17.72
CA ALA A 97 14.17 6.35 17.94
C ALA A 97 14.49 7.36 16.85
N GLU A 98 15.73 7.30 16.38
CA GLU A 98 16.32 8.24 15.44
C GLU A 98 15.63 8.16 14.07
N THR A 99 15.10 6.99 13.70
CA THR A 99 14.51 6.73 12.38
C THR A 99 12.99 6.70 12.38
N ILE A 100 12.34 6.55 13.54
CA ILE A 100 10.89 6.27 13.61
C ILE A 100 10.04 7.37 12.96
N ASP A 101 10.43 8.64 13.09
CA ASP A 101 9.66 9.73 12.50
C ASP A 101 9.76 9.75 10.96
N ASP A 102 10.96 9.54 10.42
CA ASP A 102 11.15 9.47 8.97
C ASP A 102 10.56 8.20 8.35
N ASN A 103 10.68 7.06 9.03
CA ASN A 103 10.20 5.78 8.53
C ASN A 103 8.69 5.59 8.70
N ILE A 104 8.09 6.15 9.75
CA ILE A 104 6.67 5.93 10.09
C ILE A 104 5.88 7.22 10.10
N GLY A 105 6.37 8.25 10.77
CA GLY A 105 5.70 9.56 10.81
C GLY A 105 5.43 10.12 9.41
N ARG A 106 6.41 10.04 8.51
CA ARG A 106 6.29 10.49 7.12
C ARG A 106 5.08 9.88 6.39
N HIS A 107 4.83 8.59 6.61
CA HIS A 107 3.85 7.80 5.83
C HIS A 107 2.50 7.66 6.55
N TYR A 108 2.50 7.57 7.88
CA TYR A 108 1.33 7.19 8.67
C TYR A 108 0.90 8.21 9.73
N HIS A 109 1.51 9.40 9.84
CA HIS A 109 1.15 10.38 10.88
C HIS A 109 -0.35 10.73 10.93
N ASP A 110 -1.03 10.77 9.78
CA ASP A 110 -2.47 11.05 9.69
C ASP A 110 -3.36 9.96 10.37
N PHE A 111 -2.78 8.83 10.79
CA PHE A 111 -3.40 7.80 11.63
C PHE A 111 -2.94 7.80 13.09
N ILE A 112 -1.89 8.55 13.45
CA ILE A 112 -1.24 8.48 14.76
C ILE A 112 -1.72 9.62 15.66
N TYR A 113 -2.09 9.29 16.89
CA TYR A 113 -2.36 10.29 17.94
C TYR A 113 -1.91 9.79 19.32
N PRO A 114 -1.26 10.63 20.14
CA PRO A 114 -0.72 11.94 19.78
C PRO A 114 0.53 11.79 18.90
N TYR A 115 0.52 12.38 17.70
CA TYR A 115 1.71 12.47 16.87
C TYR A 115 2.59 13.63 17.34
N LYS A 116 3.89 13.37 17.52
CA LYS A 116 4.88 14.35 18.01
C LYS A 116 6.00 14.63 17.01
N GLY A 117 5.92 14.02 15.83
CA GLY A 117 6.92 14.15 14.79
C GLY A 117 6.77 15.41 13.95
N SER A 118 7.54 15.44 12.86
CA SER A 118 7.74 16.64 12.03
C SER A 118 6.98 16.63 10.71
N HIS A 119 6.37 15.52 10.32
CA HIS A 119 5.78 15.32 8.98
C HIS A 119 4.33 15.80 8.84
N GLY A 120 3.73 16.33 9.90
CA GLY A 120 2.37 16.86 9.86
C GLY A 120 1.74 17.05 11.24
N ALA A 121 0.46 17.40 11.26
CA ALA A 121 -0.28 17.64 12.51
C ALA A 121 -0.66 16.35 13.25
N GLY A 122 -0.63 15.21 12.57
CA GLY A 122 -1.12 13.94 13.08
C GLY A 122 -2.65 13.79 13.00
N ALA A 123 -3.14 12.68 13.54
CA ALA A 123 -4.57 12.44 13.70
C ALA A 123 -5.15 13.19 14.91
N THR A 124 -6.48 13.28 15.01
CA THR A 124 -7.18 13.78 16.21
C THR A 124 -7.56 12.68 17.19
N SER A 125 -7.43 11.43 16.77
CA SER A 125 -7.60 10.21 17.58
C SER A 125 -6.72 9.10 17.02
N ASN A 126 -6.28 8.18 17.88
CA ASN A 126 -5.32 7.16 17.45
C ASN A 126 -6.03 6.10 16.60
N ARG A 127 -5.48 5.81 15.43
CA ARG A 127 -5.94 4.77 14.50
C ARG A 127 -4.81 3.88 14.01
N PHE A 128 -3.60 4.03 14.56
CA PHE A 128 -2.45 3.19 14.24
C PHE A 128 -2.11 2.33 15.46
N PHE A 129 -2.12 1.00 15.30
CA PHE A 129 -1.97 0.04 16.38
C PHE A 129 -0.86 -0.95 16.03
N PRO A 130 0.39 -0.65 16.40
CA PRO A 130 1.52 -1.48 16.01
C PRO A 130 1.66 -2.70 16.92
N THR A 131 2.02 -3.84 16.30
CA THR A 131 2.55 -5.02 16.98
C THR A 131 4.06 -5.06 16.77
N LEU A 132 4.82 -5.53 17.76
CA LEU A 132 6.28 -5.62 17.68
C LEU A 132 6.72 -6.87 16.91
N GLY A 133 7.66 -6.69 15.98
CA GLY A 133 8.41 -7.76 15.33
C GLY A 133 9.86 -7.82 15.83
N ASN A 134 10.67 -8.69 15.22
CA ASN A 134 12.06 -8.87 15.64
C ASN A 134 12.96 -7.70 15.25
N HIS A 135 12.62 -6.94 14.21
CA HIS A 135 13.36 -5.74 13.81
C HIS A 135 13.08 -4.53 14.70
N ASP A 136 11.92 -4.47 15.36
CA ASP A 136 11.59 -3.42 16.34
C ASP A 136 12.33 -3.60 17.66
N TRP A 137 12.91 -4.79 17.85
CA TRP A 137 13.51 -5.24 19.10
C TRP A 137 14.88 -5.87 18.87
N ARG A 138 15.64 -5.40 17.86
CA ARG A 138 16.99 -5.90 17.58
C ARG A 138 17.89 -5.72 18.81
N THR A 139 17.97 -6.73 19.65
CA THR A 139 18.94 -6.82 20.74
C THR A 139 20.19 -7.48 20.21
N ALA A 140 21.32 -6.77 20.18
CA ALA A 140 22.61 -7.43 20.06
C ALA A 140 22.84 -8.27 21.32
N SER A 141 22.55 -9.57 21.26
CA SER A 141 22.92 -10.57 22.28
C SER A 141 22.65 -10.15 23.74
N GLY A 142 21.49 -9.52 24.01
CA GLY A 142 21.07 -9.15 25.36
C GLY A 142 21.86 -8.00 26.03
N ASN A 143 22.58 -7.17 25.28
CA ASN A 143 23.26 -6.00 25.83
C ASN A 143 23.23 -4.81 24.86
N PRO A 144 22.63 -3.66 25.21
CA PRO A 144 22.10 -3.25 26.53
C PRO A 144 20.70 -3.84 26.84
N PRO A 145 20.20 -3.71 28.09
CA PRO A 145 18.84 -4.10 28.46
C PRO A 145 17.82 -3.51 27.50
N LEU A 146 16.77 -4.30 27.25
CA LEU A 146 15.66 -4.07 26.33
C LEU A 146 15.36 -2.57 26.13
N PRO A 147 15.71 -1.97 24.97
CA PRO A 147 15.23 -0.65 24.63
C PRO A 147 13.70 -0.65 24.68
N THR A 148 13.10 0.44 25.15
CA THR A 148 11.67 0.64 24.94
C THR A 148 11.48 0.78 23.43
N PRO A 149 10.66 -0.05 22.78
CA PRO A 149 10.45 0.07 21.34
C PRO A 149 9.82 1.43 21.06
N TYR A 150 10.32 2.10 20.03
CA TYR A 150 9.71 3.33 19.56
C TYR A 150 8.57 2.95 18.62
N LEU A 151 7.35 3.14 19.13
CA LEU A 151 6.07 2.92 18.44
C LEU A 151 5.39 4.27 18.19
#